data_AF-A0AAE9YUJ3-F1
#
_entry.id   AF-A0AAE9YUJ3-F1
#
_cell.length_a   1.000
_cell.length_b   1.000
_cell.length_c   1.000
_cell.angle_alpha   90.00
_cell.angle_beta   90.00
_cell.angle_gamma   90.00
#
_symmetry.space_group_name_H-M   'P 1'
#
loop_
_entity.id
_entity.type
_entity.pdbx_description
1 polymer ?
#
loop_
_entity_poly.entity_id
_entity_poly.type
_entity_poly.pdbx_seq_one_letter_code
_entity_poly.pdbx_strand_id
1 'polypeptide(L)'
;MKLIITLLVILLVGSNAFWLYGAIDQGVTNSYRDQQLRELDETRKQLMAVLPEIAGNLSKQEVVAIVSKHTDLESYEKEGCTWTGWVGLKFNETGALQAVAPVWAYGNENPCLQNF
;
A
#
# COMPACT_ATOMS: atom_id res chain seq x y z
N MET A 1 45.74 -33.76 -15.63
CA MET A 1 44.71 -34.13 -14.64
C MET A 1 44.68 -33.19 -13.43
N LYS A 2 45.78 -33.02 -12.67
CA LYS A 2 45.81 -32.16 -11.46
C LYS A 2 45.38 -30.70 -11.73
N LEU A 3 45.89 -30.08 -12.79
CA LEU A 3 45.51 -28.70 -13.16
C LEU A 3 44.02 -28.53 -13.45
N ILE A 4 43.41 -29.52 -14.12
CA ILE A 4 41.97 -29.51 -14.43
C ILE A 4 41.17 -29.64 -13.13
N ILE A 5 41.57 -30.53 -12.23
CA ILE A 5 40.92 -30.69 -10.92
C ILE A 5 41.03 -29.39 -10.10
N THR A 6 42.21 -28.77 -10.06
CA THR A 6 42.40 -27.48 -9.38
C THR A 6 41.51 -26.38 -9.96
N LEU A 7 41.44 -26.28 -11.29
CA LEU A 7 40.57 -25.30 -11.96
C LEU A 7 39.09 -25.55 -11.66
N LEU A 8 38.64 -26.81 -11.67
CA LEU A 8 37.28 -27.18 -11.33
C LEU A 8 36.93 -26.85 -9.87
N VAL A 9 37.86 -27.06 -8.94
CA VAL A 9 37.66 -26.68 -7.53
C VAL A 9 37.52 -25.17 -7.39
N ILE A 10 38.38 -24.40 -8.06
CA ILE A 10 38.31 -22.93 -8.03
C ILE A 10 36.97 -22.45 -8.60
N LEU A 11 36.55 -23.00 -9.74
CA LEU A 11 35.26 -22.66 -10.35
C LEU A 11 34.09 -23.01 -9.43
N LEU A 12 34.12 -24.18 -8.79
CA LEU A 12 33.08 -24.61 -7.86
C LEU A 12 32.99 -23.68 -6.65
N VAL A 13 34.12 -23.34 -6.02
CA VAL A 13 34.15 -22.43 -4.88
C VAL A 13 33.69 -21.04 -5.29
N GLY A 14 34.19 -20.53 -6.42
CA GLY A 14 33.81 -19.23 -6.95
C GLY A 14 32.32 -19.12 -7.27
N SER A 15 31.73 -20.14 -7.91
CA SER A 15 30.30 -20.14 -8.22
C SER A 15 29.45 -20.18 -6.95
N ASN A 16 29.83 -20.99 -5.95
CA ASN A 16 29.08 -21.05 -4.69
C ASN A 16 29.18 -19.74 -3.90
N ALA A 17 30.37 -19.12 -3.85
CA ALA A 17 30.55 -17.82 -3.21
C ALA A 17 29.72 -16.72 -3.89
N PHE A 18 29.65 -16.74 -5.23
CA PHE A 18 28.82 -15.82 -6.01
C PHE A 18 27.33 -15.97 -5.67
N TRP A 19 26.81 -17.20 -5.62
CA TRP A 19 25.42 -17.46 -5.25
C TRP A 19 25.11 -17.06 -3.81
N LEU A 20 26.01 -17.36 -2.87
CA LEU A 20 25.86 -16.97 -1.47
C LEU A 20 25.79 -15.45 -1.30
N TYR A 21 26.67 -14.72 -1.99
CA TYR A 21 26.65 -13.26 -1.99
C TYR A 21 25.31 -12.73 -2.54
N GLY A 22 24.85 -13.26 -3.68
CA GLY A 22 23.55 -12.88 -4.25
C GLY A 22 22.37 -13.19 -3.33
N ALA A 23 22.39 -14.31 -2.61
CA ALA A 23 21.34 -14.66 -1.66
C ALA A 23 21.30 -13.69 -0.46
N ILE A 24 22.45 -13.27 0.05
CA ILE A 24 22.54 -12.29 1.14
C ILE A 24 22.01 -10.93 0.67
N ASP A 25 22.47 -10.46 -0.49
CA ASP A 25 22.06 -9.17 -1.06
C ASP A 25 20.54 -9.11 -1.34
N GLN A 26 19.98 -10.18 -1.90
CA GLN A 26 18.53 -10.31 -2.09
C GLN A 26 17.78 -10.37 -0.76
N GLY A 27 18.32 -11.08 0.24
CA GLY A 27 17.72 -11.15 1.57
C GLY A 27 17.63 -9.77 2.23
N VAL A 28 18.72 -9.00 2.17
CA VAL A 28 18.76 -7.62 2.67
C VAL A 28 17.77 -6.74 1.89
N THR A 29 17.80 -6.78 0.56
CA THR A 29 16.88 -6.01 -0.30
C THR A 29 15.42 -6.31 0.00
N ASN A 30 15.07 -7.60 0.11
CA ASN A 30 13.71 -8.02 0.46
C ASN A 30 13.32 -7.55 1.86
N SER A 31 14.23 -7.59 2.84
CA SER A 31 13.95 -7.11 4.20
C SER A 31 13.61 -5.61 4.23
N TYR A 32 14.34 -4.79 3.46
CA TYR A 32 14.05 -3.36 3.34
C TYR A 32 12.73 -3.11 2.61
N ARG A 33 12.47 -3.85 1.53
CA ARG A 33 11.21 -3.74 0.80
C ARG A 33 10.01 -4.07 1.68
N ASP A 34 10.09 -5.17 2.43
CA ASP A 34 9.02 -5.59 3.32
C ASP A 34 8.81 -4.60 4.46
N GLN A 35 9.89 -4.02 5.00
CA GLN A 35 9.78 -2.95 5.98
C GLN A 35 9.10 -1.71 5.42
N GLN A 36 9.51 -1.24 4.24
CA GLN A 36 8.89 -0.08 3.58
C GLN A 36 7.39 -0.30 3.30
N LEU A 37 7.02 -1.50 2.84
CA LEU A 37 5.62 -1.83 2.59
C LEU A 37 4.79 -1.83 3.89
N ARG A 38 5.34 -2.36 4.99
CA ARG A 38 4.68 -2.30 6.30
C ARG A 38 4.51 -0.87 6.79
N GLU A 39 5.57 -0.06 6.74
CA GLU A 39 5.54 1.33 7.20
C GLU A 39 4.55 2.17 6.38
N LEU A 40 4.49 1.96 5.06
CA LEU A 40 3.53 2.60 4.18
C LEU A 40 2.09 2.19 4.51
N ASP A 41 1.85 0.89 4.76
CA ASP A 41 0.52 0.39 5.10
C ASP A 41 0.03 0.89 6.46
N GLU A 42 0.89 0.91 7.48
CA GLU A 42 0.56 1.44 8.80
C GLU A 42 0.32 2.95 8.76
N THR A 43 1.15 3.70 8.04
CA THR A 43 0.94 5.15 7.83
C THR A 43 -0.38 5.41 7.12
N ARG A 44 -0.70 4.63 6.08
CA ARG A 44 -1.97 4.70 5.36
C ARG A 44 -3.15 4.45 6.29
N LYS A 45 -3.12 3.36 7.08
CA LYS A 45 -4.18 3.04 8.05
C LYS A 45 -4.39 4.17 9.04
N GLN A 46 -3.30 4.71 9.59
CA GLN A 46 -3.35 5.83 10.53
C GLN A 46 -3.98 7.08 9.89
N LEU A 47 -3.54 7.47 8.70
CA LEU A 47 -4.12 8.62 8.00
C LEU A 47 -5.61 8.42 7.71
N MET A 48 -6.01 7.23 7.26
CA MET A 48 -7.42 6.92 6.98
C MET A 48 -8.29 6.93 8.25
N ALA A 49 -7.76 6.52 9.39
CA ALA A 49 -8.47 6.58 10.67
C ALA A 49 -8.61 8.00 11.20
N VAL A 50 -7.61 8.85 11.00
CA VAL A 50 -7.60 10.25 11.47
C VAL A 50 -8.45 11.17 10.59
N LEU A 51 -8.58 10.89 9.29
CA LEU A 51 -9.31 11.74 8.34
C LEU A 51 -10.78 12.01 8.74
N PRO A 52 -11.59 11.01 9.14
CA PRO A 52 -12.94 11.24 9.66
C PRO A 52 -13.01 12.22 10.84
N GLU A 53 -12.06 12.11 11.79
CA GLU A 53 -12.01 12.99 12.96
C GLU A 53 -11.69 14.44 12.57
N ILE A 54 -10.73 14.63 11.66
CA ILE A 54 -10.37 15.96 11.16
C ILE A 54 -11.50 16.58 10.32
N ALA A 55 -12.18 15.76 9.51
CA ALA A 55 -13.25 16.19 8.64
C ALA A 55 -14.61 16.37 9.36
N GLY A 56 -14.70 16.15 10.68
CA GLY A 56 -15.96 16.08 11.41
C GLY A 56 -16.86 17.32 11.30
N ASN A 57 -16.31 18.49 11.00
CA ASN A 57 -17.06 19.75 10.81
C ASN A 57 -17.30 20.12 9.34
N LEU A 58 -16.86 19.28 8.39
CA LEU A 58 -16.98 19.55 6.96
C LEU A 58 -18.18 18.81 6.38
N SER A 59 -18.87 19.45 5.45
CA SER A 59 -19.90 18.83 4.64
C SER A 59 -19.29 17.84 3.63
N LYS A 60 -20.10 16.89 3.15
CA LYS A 60 -19.72 15.95 2.09
C LYS A 60 -19.09 16.67 0.88
N GLN A 61 -19.69 17.76 0.41
CA GLN A 61 -19.22 18.51 -0.75
C GLN A 61 -17.86 19.15 -0.49
N GLU A 62 -17.62 19.69 0.70
CA GLU A 62 -16.33 20.26 1.09
C GLU A 62 -15.25 19.20 1.15
N VAL A 63 -15.54 18.04 1.76
CA VAL A 63 -14.59 16.91 1.81
C VAL A 63 -14.24 16.43 0.41
N VAL A 64 -15.23 16.18 -0.44
CA VAL A 64 -15.00 15.74 -1.83
C VAL A 64 -14.21 16.79 -2.61
N ALA A 65 -14.53 18.07 -2.47
CA ALA A 65 -13.81 19.15 -3.14
C ALA A 65 -12.35 19.27 -2.67
N ILE A 66 -12.07 19.05 -1.38
CA ILE A 66 -10.69 19.03 -0.86
C ILE A 66 -9.91 17.87 -1.47
N VAL A 67 -10.47 16.66 -1.44
CA VAL A 67 -9.80 15.47 -1.96
C VAL A 67 -9.59 15.58 -3.49
N SER A 68 -10.57 16.13 -4.21
CA SER A 68 -10.50 16.30 -5.67
C SER A 68 -9.38 17.26 -6.10
N LYS A 69 -8.92 18.18 -5.24
CA LYS A 69 -7.77 19.06 -5.56
C LYS A 69 -6.45 18.30 -5.69
N HIS A 70 -6.39 17.07 -5.20
CA HIS A 70 -5.18 16.25 -5.17
C HIS A 70 -5.20 15.10 -6.18
N THR A 71 -6.13 15.13 -7.14
CA THR A 71 -6.21 14.13 -8.22
C THR A 71 -6.85 14.75 -9.46
N ASP A 72 -6.45 14.26 -10.64
CA ASP A 72 -7.08 14.64 -11.91
C ASP A 72 -8.28 13.75 -12.26
N LEU A 73 -8.61 12.78 -11.39
CA LEU A 73 -9.70 11.83 -11.62
C LEU A 73 -11.02 12.40 -11.11
N GLU A 74 -12.06 12.31 -11.94
CA GLU A 74 -13.41 12.72 -11.55
C GLU A 74 -13.97 11.85 -10.42
N SER A 75 -14.70 12.49 -9.51
CA SER A 75 -15.38 11.79 -8.43
C SER A 75 -16.60 11.03 -8.97
N TYR A 76 -16.80 9.81 -8.47
CA TYR A 76 -17.96 8.99 -8.83
C TYR A 76 -18.51 8.24 -7.61
N GLU A 77 -19.79 7.89 -7.64
CA GLU A 77 -20.44 7.12 -6.57
C GLU A 77 -20.43 5.64 -6.92
N LYS A 78 -19.94 4.79 -6.00
CA LYS A 78 -19.96 3.33 -6.15
C LYS A 78 -19.96 2.65 -4.79
N GLU A 79 -20.82 1.64 -4.64
CA GLU A 79 -20.91 0.79 -3.44
C GLU A 79 -21.10 1.61 -2.14
N GLY A 80 -21.92 2.66 -2.21
CA GLY A 80 -22.22 3.52 -1.04
C GLY A 80 -21.08 4.47 -0.63
N CYS A 81 -20.04 4.60 -1.45
CA CYS A 81 -18.96 5.56 -1.26
C CYS A 81 -18.80 6.49 -2.45
N THR A 82 -18.34 7.70 -2.14
CA THR A 82 -17.89 8.66 -3.15
C THR A 82 -16.40 8.44 -3.37
N TRP A 83 -16.05 7.87 -4.52
CA TRP A 83 -14.68 7.65 -4.93
C TRP A 83 -14.12 8.92 -5.56
N THR A 84 -12.93 9.33 -5.12
CA THR A 84 -12.19 10.45 -5.68
C THR A 84 -10.74 10.02 -5.83
N GLY A 85 -10.31 9.80 -7.07
CA GLY A 85 -9.04 9.16 -7.35
C GLY A 85 -8.93 7.76 -6.75
N TRP A 86 -7.94 7.57 -5.87
CA TRP A 86 -7.64 6.27 -5.26
C TRP A 86 -8.28 6.05 -3.89
N VAL A 87 -9.10 7.01 -3.42
CA VAL A 87 -9.75 6.95 -2.11
C VAL A 87 -11.28 6.97 -2.24
N GLY A 88 -11.92 6.06 -1.51
CA GLY A 88 -13.36 6.00 -1.32
C GLY A 88 -13.74 6.69 -0.02
N LEU A 89 -14.69 7.60 -0.08
CA LEU A 89 -15.19 8.37 1.06
C LEU A 89 -16.58 7.85 1.44
N LYS A 90 -16.70 7.29 2.64
CA LYS A 90 -17.99 6.84 3.20
C LYS A 90 -18.57 7.91 4.09
N PHE A 91 -19.75 8.38 3.74
CA PHE A 91 -20.49 9.36 4.54
C PHE A 91 -21.65 8.67 5.26
N ASN A 92 -21.95 9.13 6.47
CA ASN A 92 -23.15 8.69 7.20
C ASN A 92 -24.42 9.43 6.70
N GLU A 93 -25.57 9.09 7.27
CA GLU A 93 -26.87 9.70 6.93
C GLU A 93 -26.91 11.21 7.21
N THR A 94 -26.11 11.71 8.16
CA THR A 94 -25.99 13.14 8.48
C THR A 94 -25.04 13.88 7.54
N GLY A 95 -24.43 13.20 6.57
CA GLY A 95 -23.47 13.76 5.62
C GLY A 95 -22.05 13.97 6.16
N ALA A 96 -21.75 13.46 7.35
CA ALA A 96 -20.41 13.51 7.94
C ALA A 96 -19.55 12.34 7.43
N LEU A 97 -18.25 12.58 7.26
CA LEU A 97 -17.30 11.54 6.84
C LEU A 97 -17.17 10.49 7.96
N GLN A 98 -17.59 9.26 7.68
CA GLN A 98 -17.55 8.14 8.62
C GLN A 98 -16.28 7.31 8.47
N ALA A 99 -15.85 7.06 7.23
CA ALA A 99 -14.69 6.22 6.95
C ALA A 99 -14.05 6.55 5.59
N VAL A 100 -12.80 6.16 5.43
CA VAL A 100 -12.03 6.27 4.17
C VAL A 100 -11.48 4.90 3.79
N ALA A 101 -11.57 4.55 2.51
CA ALA A 101 -11.04 3.30 1.96
C ALA A 101 -10.05 3.55 0.83
N PRO A 102 -8.97 2.75 0.69
CA PRO A 102 -8.22 2.72 -0.56
C PRO A 102 -9.02 1.98 -1.65
N VAL A 103 -8.71 2.24 -2.92
CA VAL A 103 -9.25 1.41 -4.02
C VAL A 103 -8.75 -0.04 -3.94
N TRP A 104 -7.53 -0.25 -3.43
CA TRP A 104 -6.94 -1.57 -3.24
C TRP A 104 -7.10 -2.00 -1.77
N ALA A 105 -8.19 -2.70 -1.47
CA ALA A 105 -8.37 -3.36 -0.18
C ALA A 105 -8.32 -4.88 -0.38
N TYR A 106 -7.14 -5.44 -0.61
CA TYR A 106 -6.96 -6.88 -0.70
C TYR A 106 -7.05 -7.50 0.71
N GLY A 107 -8.12 -8.26 0.98
CA GLY A 107 -8.26 -9.05 2.22
C GLY A 107 -8.55 -8.27 3.50
N ASN A 108 -8.70 -6.94 3.45
CA ASN A 108 -9.06 -6.10 4.60
C ASN A 108 -10.53 -5.67 4.54
N GLU A 109 -11.12 -5.39 5.70
CA GLU A 109 -12.44 -4.77 5.80
C GLU A 109 -12.44 -3.43 5.03
N ASN A 110 -13.13 -3.41 3.89
CA ASN A 110 -13.32 -2.21 3.11
C ASN A 110 -14.69 -1.62 3.50
N PRO A 111 -14.73 -0.43 4.14
CA PRO A 111 -16.00 0.17 4.56
C PRO A 111 -16.93 0.47 3.37
N CYS A 112 -16.39 0.58 2.16
CA CYS A 112 -17.12 0.75 0.91
C CYS A 112 -17.58 -0.57 0.26
N LEU A 113 -17.11 -1.74 0.71
CA LEU A 113 -17.56 -3.05 0.19
C LEU A 113 -18.38 -3.84 1.22
N GLN A 114 -18.49 -3.34 2.45
CA GLN A 114 -19.42 -3.89 3.43
C GLN A 114 -20.86 -3.52 3.03
N ASN A 115 -21.48 -4.43 2.28
CA ASN A 115 -22.93 -4.52 2.21
C ASN A 115 -23.44 -4.90 3.61
N PHE A 116 -24.43 -4.17 4.11
CA PHE A 116 -25.20 -4.54 5.29
C PHE A 116 -25.79 -5.95 5.14
#